data_AF-A0A4R6EU00-F1
#
_entry.id   AF-A0A4R6EU00-F1
#
_cell.length_a   1.000
_cell.length_b   1.000
_cell.length_c   1.000
_cell.angle_alpha   90.00
_cell.angle_beta   90.00
_cell.angle_gamma   90.00
#
_symmetry.space_group_name_H-M   'P 1'
#
loop_
_entity.id
_entity.type
_entity.pdbx_description
1 polymer ?
#
loop_
_entity_poly.entity_id
_entity_poly.type
_entity_poly.pdbx_seq_one_letter_code
_entity_poly.pdbx_strand_id
1 'polypeptide(L)'
;MADKTFDQLPASEQEDFRNCLDADLAPEMFKVTFREELVGDGEIKFIERAITVQFGVVSREYDGGNGTHRTVDFEDDVKMHVFA
;
A
#
# COMPACT_ATOMS: atom_id res chain seq x y z
N MET A 1 -16.78 -4.39 -3.08
CA MET A 1 -15.37 -4.82 -2.98
C MET A 1 -15.11 -5.21 -1.53
N ALA A 2 -14.23 -6.19 -1.30
CA ALA A 2 -13.82 -6.56 0.06
C ALA A 2 -12.45 -5.93 0.32
N ASP A 3 -12.35 -5.13 1.38
CA ASP A 3 -11.07 -4.65 1.89
C ASP A 3 -10.28 -5.87 2.37
N LYS A 4 -9.12 -6.09 1.75
CA LYS A 4 -8.20 -7.16 2.09
C LYS A 4 -7.13 -6.63 3.04
N THR A 5 -6.62 -7.48 3.92
CA THR A 5 -5.60 -7.10 4.91
C THR A 5 -4.19 -7.31 4.36
N PHE A 6 -3.20 -6.68 4.99
CA PHE A 6 -1.78 -6.83 4.66
C PHE A 6 -1.32 -8.27 4.42
N ASP A 7 -1.78 -9.21 5.26
CA ASP A 7 -1.41 -10.63 5.18
C ASP A 7 -1.84 -11.31 3.87
N GLN A 8 -2.78 -10.70 3.14
CA GLN A 8 -3.28 -11.18 1.87
C GLN A 8 -2.51 -10.60 0.67
N LEU A 9 -1.53 -9.71 0.90
CA LEU A 9 -0.60 -9.27 -0.14
C LEU A 9 0.37 -10.42 -0.50
N PRO A 10 0.89 -10.45 -1.73
CA PRO A 10 2.02 -11.29 -2.09
C PRO A 10 3.20 -11.10 -1.12
N ALA A 11 3.88 -12.18 -0.77
CA ALA A 11 4.99 -12.15 0.19
C ALA A 11 6.10 -11.17 -0.18
N SER A 12 6.38 -11.00 -1.48
CA SER A 12 7.33 -10.01 -1.98
C SER A 12 6.91 -8.58 -1.65
N GLU A 13 5.62 -8.22 -1.85
CA GLU A 13 5.12 -6.89 -1.50
C GLU A 13 5.12 -6.69 0.03
N GLN A 14 4.80 -7.73 0.80
CA GLN A 14 4.89 -7.65 2.26
C GLN A 14 6.32 -7.38 2.75
N GLU A 15 7.32 -8.01 2.12
CA GLU A 15 8.73 -7.80 2.45
C GLU A 15 9.21 -6.40 2.07
N ASP A 16 8.82 -5.92 0.88
CA ASP A 16 9.06 -4.55 0.42
C ASP A 16 8.50 -3.52 1.42
N PHE A 17 7.23 -3.65 1.84
CA PHE A 17 6.64 -2.78 2.85
C PHE A 17 7.36 -2.84 4.20
N ARG A 18 7.83 -4.04 4.62
CA ARG A 18 8.61 -4.19 5.87
C ARG A 18 9.99 -3.55 5.77
N ASN A 19 10.61 -3.57 4.60
CA ASN A 19 11.92 -2.96 4.35
C ASN A 19 11.85 -1.44 4.24
N CYS A 20 10.71 -0.88 3.80
CA CYS A 20 10.49 0.56 3.74
C CYS A 20 10.25 1.20 5.12
N LEU A 21 9.99 0.40 6.14
CA LEU A 21 9.77 0.89 7.48
C LEU A 21 11.10 1.19 8.17
N ASP A 22 11.23 2.41 8.68
CA ASP A 22 12.40 2.85 9.44
C ASP A 22 12.53 2.05 10.75
N ALA A 23 13.74 2.03 11.35
CA ALA A 23 14.04 1.19 12.51
C ALA A 23 13.12 1.45 13.74
N ASP A 24 12.49 2.62 13.80
CA ASP A 24 11.54 3.04 14.85
C ASP A 24 10.06 2.78 14.50
N LEU A 25 9.75 2.40 13.26
CA LEU A 25 8.40 2.19 12.77
C LEU A 25 8.10 0.70 12.62
N ALA A 26 7.64 0.06 13.70
CA ALA A 26 7.27 -1.35 13.65
C ALA A 26 6.11 -1.60 12.67
N PRO A 27 6.18 -2.63 11.80
CA PRO A 27 5.12 -2.97 10.84
C PRO A 27 3.75 -3.18 11.48
N GLU A 28 3.74 -3.68 12.73
CA GLU A 28 2.52 -3.94 13.51
C GLU A 28 1.78 -2.66 13.91
N MET A 29 2.43 -1.49 13.85
CA MET A 29 1.80 -0.20 14.13
C MET A 29 1.00 0.34 12.94
N PHE A 30 1.21 -0.21 11.75
CA PHE A 30 0.51 0.21 10.53
C PHE A 30 -0.67 -0.71 10.27
N LYS A 31 -1.85 -0.13 10.13
CA LYS A 31 -2.99 -0.82 9.57
C LYS A 31 -2.95 -0.66 8.05
N VAL A 32 -2.54 -1.72 7.37
CA VAL A 32 -2.52 -1.76 5.90
C VAL A 32 -3.70 -2.56 5.38
N THR A 33 -4.52 -1.92 4.55
CA THR A 33 -5.63 -2.54 3.84
C THR A 33 -5.50 -2.27 2.36
N PHE A 34 -6.04 -3.15 1.51
CA PHE A 34 -6.04 -2.88 0.08
C PHE A 34 -7.36 -3.27 -0.57
N ARG A 35 -7.72 -2.53 -1.61
CA ARG A 35 -8.85 -2.84 -2.49
C ARG A 35 -8.32 -3.17 -3.87
N GLU A 36 -8.97 -4.13 -4.51
CA GLU A 36 -8.75 -4.48 -5.91
C GLU A 36 -10.04 -4.23 -6.67
N GLU A 37 -9.92 -3.51 -7.78
CA GLU A 37 -11.01 -3.20 -8.68
C GLU A 37 -10.60 -3.60 -10.10
N LEU A 38 -11.49 -4.29 -10.78
CA LEU A 38 -11.30 -4.60 -12.19
C LEU A 38 -11.76 -3.37 -12.99
N VAL A 39 -10.80 -2.62 -13.52
CA VAL A 39 -11.06 -1.40 -14.27
C VAL A 39 -10.74 -1.64 -15.75
N GLY A 40 -11.52 -0.99 -16.61
CA GLY A 40 -11.40 -1.09 -18.06
C GLY A 40 -12.74 -1.28 -18.74
N ASP A 41 -12.91 -0.59 -19.87
CA ASP A 41 -14.10 -0.66 -20.72
C ASP A 41 -13.77 -1.48 -21.97
N GLY A 42 -14.52 -2.55 -22.24
CA GLY A 42 -14.31 -3.43 -23.40
C GLY A 42 -13.38 -4.64 -23.14
N GLU A 43 -12.52 -4.97 -24.11
CA GLU A 43 -11.65 -6.16 -24.10
C GLU A 43 -10.40 -6.02 -23.21
N ILE A 44 -10.03 -4.80 -22.84
CA ILE A 44 -8.88 -4.53 -21.97
C ILE A 44 -9.41 -4.30 -20.55
N LYS A 45 -9.17 -5.27 -19.68
CA LYS A 45 -9.45 -5.18 -18.25
C LYS A 45 -8.16 -5.36 -17.48
N PHE A 46 -7.88 -4.45 -16.55
CA PHE A 46 -6.74 -4.54 -15.65
C PHE A 46 -7.24 -4.48 -14.20
N ILE A 47 -6.46 -5.06 -13.29
CA ILE A 47 -6.76 -5.00 -11.86
C ILE A 47 -6.05 -3.76 -11.32
N GLU A 48 -6.82 -2.71 -11.05
CA GLU A 48 -6.33 -1.63 -10.22
C GLU A 48 -6.35 -2.08 -8.77
N ARG A 49 -5.27 -1.78 -8.06
CA ARG A 49 -5.19 -2.00 -6.63
C ARG A 49 -4.83 -0.68 -5.96
N ALA A 50 -5.50 -0.39 -4.86
CA ALA A 50 -5.16 0.73 -4.01
C ALA A 50 -4.82 0.18 -2.63
N ILE A 51 -3.66 0.56 -2.10
CA ILE A 51 -3.21 0.18 -0.76
C ILE A 51 -3.41 1.40 0.13
N THR A 52 -4.18 1.25 1.20
CA THR A 52 -4.34 2.25 2.24
C THR A 52 -3.47 1.86 3.42
N VAL A 53 -2.58 2.76 3.82
CA VAL A 53 -1.76 2.63 5.03
C VAL A 53 -2.24 3.65 6.05
N GLN A 54 -2.62 3.16 7.23
CA GLN A 54 -3.02 3.98 8.36
C GLN A 54 -2.04 3.82 9.52
N PHE A 55 -1.60 4.93 10.08
CA PHE A 55 -0.78 4.99 11.30
C PHE A 55 -1.40 6.04 12.24
N GLY A 56 -1.93 5.59 13.38
CA GLY A 56 -2.66 6.47 14.29
C GLY A 56 -3.84 7.19 13.59
N VAL A 57 -3.75 8.52 13.49
CA VAL A 57 -4.75 9.37 12.81
C VAL A 57 -4.46 9.64 11.33
N VAL A 58 -3.25 9.30 10.87
CA VAL A 58 -2.81 9.54 9.50
C VAL A 58 -3.21 8.36 8.64
N SER A 59 -3.78 8.63 7.47
CA SER A 59 -4.16 7.61 6.48
C SER A 59 -3.75 8.09 5.09
N ARG A 60 -3.04 7.25 4.36
CA ARG A 60 -2.60 7.51 2.98
C ARG A 60 -3.03 6.36 2.08
N GLU A 61 -3.55 6.71 0.91
CA GLU A 61 -3.91 5.75 -0.13
C GLU A 61 -2.88 5.83 -1.25
N TYR A 62 -2.41 4.68 -1.69
CA TYR A 62 -1.46 4.50 -2.78
C TYR A 62 -2.15 3.69 -3.88
N ASP A 63 -2.70 4.39 -4.86
CA ASP A 63 -3.21 3.80 -6.09
C ASP A 63 -2.03 3.52 -7.04
N GLY A 64 -1.91 2.27 -7.49
CA GLY A 64 -0.80 1.88 -8.38
C GLY A 64 -1.12 2.14 -9.83
N GLY A 65 -1.84 3.22 -10.11
CA GLY A 65 -2.54 3.49 -11.37
C GLY A 65 -1.63 3.61 -12.60
N ASN A 66 -0.29 3.65 -12.44
CA ASN A 66 0.58 3.91 -13.59
C ASN A 66 2.01 3.34 -13.52
N GLY A 67 2.22 2.19 -12.90
CA GLY A 67 3.49 1.46 -12.99
C GLY A 67 4.64 1.99 -12.13
N THR A 68 4.41 2.99 -11.28
CA THR A 68 5.32 3.32 -10.18
C THR A 68 4.97 2.46 -8.97
N HIS A 69 5.98 1.78 -8.43
CA HIS A 69 5.83 0.85 -7.32
C HIS A 69 5.22 1.60 -6.13
N ARG A 70 3.99 1.25 -5.74
CA ARG A 70 3.31 1.82 -4.55
C ARG A 70 4.18 1.81 -3.29
N THR A 71 5.10 0.85 -3.23
CA THR A 71 6.09 0.74 -2.16
C THR A 71 7.09 1.90 -2.15
N VAL A 72 7.43 2.48 -3.31
CA VAL A 72 8.31 3.64 -3.42
C VAL A 72 7.64 4.89 -2.88
N ASP A 73 6.36 5.13 -3.21
CA ASP A 73 5.61 6.26 -2.65
C ASP A 73 5.43 6.11 -1.14
N PHE A 74 5.18 4.88 -0.68
CA PHE A 74 5.14 4.57 0.75
C PHE A 74 6.50 4.81 1.43
N GLU A 75 7.59 4.36 0.82
CA GLU A 75 8.95 4.59 1.34
C GLU A 75 9.28 6.09 1.44
N ASP A 76 8.89 6.88 0.44
CA ASP A 76 9.09 8.32 0.43
C ASP A 76 8.31 9.01 1.57
N ASP A 77 7.03 8.65 1.75
CA ASP A 77 6.21 9.16 2.86
C ASP A 77 6.79 8.77 4.24
N VAL A 78 7.34 7.57 4.39
CA VAL A 78 8.04 7.15 5.62
C VAL A 78 9.29 8.01 5.85
N LYS A 79 10.13 8.18 4.83
CA LYS A 79 11.36 9.01 4.89
C LYS A 79 11.06 10.48 5.14
N MET A 80 9.93 10.98 4.66
CA MET A 80 9.46 12.35 4.89
C MET A 80 8.76 12.53 6.26
N HIS A 81 8.72 11.50 7.11
CA HIS A 81 8.05 11.54 8.41
C HIS A 81 6.55 11.90 8.32
N VAL A 82 5.87 11.50 7.25
CA VAL A 82 4.41 11.72 7.09
C VAL A 82 3.62 10.97 8.17
N PHE A 83 4.13 9.84 8.62
CA PHE A 83 3.53 9.00 9.66
C PHE A 83 4.13 9.22 11.07
N ALA A 84 4.79 10.35 11.33
CA ALA A 84 5.39 10.67 12.65
C ALA A 84 4.39 11.22 13.68
#